data_AF-A0A0F6ACQ9-F1
#
_entry.id   AF-A0A0F6ACQ9-F1
#
_cell.length_a   1.000
_cell.length_b   1.000
_cell.length_c   1.000
_cell.angle_alpha   90.00
_cell.angle_beta   90.00
_cell.angle_gamma   90.00
#
_symmetry.space_group_name_H-M   'P 1'
#
loop_
_entity.id
_entity.type
_entity.pdbx_description
1 polymer ?
#
loop_
_entity_poly.entity_id
_entity_poly.type
_entity_poly.pdbx_seq_one_letter_code
_entity_poly.pdbx_strand_id
1 'polypeptide(L)'
;MDYLVLKHTHMVFAILSIVLFYTRSVSRLTTGKLAKNKLVFISSHGVDTLLLVSAVYLAVTLGMKPSSQPWLMEKIILVVGYIGLGFVIAKSKHKSKQIPALVGATLALLAIGYLASTKSAFIL
;
A
#
# COMPACT_ATOMS: atom_id res chain seq x y z
N MET A 1 6.04 21.98 -13.80
CA MET A 1 7.21 21.19 -13.34
C MET A 1 6.91 20.48 -12.01
N ASP A 2 6.10 21.08 -11.13
CA ASP A 2 5.79 20.52 -9.80
C ASP A 2 5.00 19.20 -9.82
N TYR A 3 4.08 19.01 -10.77
CA TYR A 3 3.30 17.77 -10.88
C TYR A 3 4.16 16.53 -11.14
N LEU A 4 5.12 16.62 -12.08
CA LEU A 4 5.95 15.47 -12.43
C LEU A 4 6.83 15.06 -11.27
N VAL A 5 7.42 16.03 -10.57
CA VAL A 5 8.20 15.79 -9.35
C VAL A 5 7.32 15.11 -8.30
N LEU A 6 6.12 15.65 -8.05
CA LEU A 6 5.21 15.06 -7.07
C LEU A 6 4.79 13.63 -7.43
N LYS A 7 4.47 13.38 -8.71
CA LYS A 7 4.14 12.04 -9.20
C LYS A 7 5.28 11.06 -8.99
N HIS A 8 6.51 11.44 -9.35
CA HIS A 8 7.68 10.58 -9.15
C HIS A 8 7.93 10.31 -7.67
N THR A 9 7.84 11.34 -6.82
CA THR A 9 7.96 11.20 -5.36
C THR A 9 6.92 10.23 -4.80
N HIS A 10 5.65 10.34 -5.20
CA HIS A 10 4.61 9.39 -4.80
C HIS A 10 4.93 7.96 -5.24
N MET A 11 5.40 7.77 -6.48
CA MET A 11 5.78 6.44 -7.00
C MET A 11 6.97 5.83 -6.24
N VAL A 12 7.97 6.65 -5.87
CA VAL A 12 9.09 6.20 -5.03
C VAL A 12 8.61 5.74 -3.67
N PHE A 13 7.73 6.49 -3.00
CA PHE A 13 7.13 6.06 -1.74
C PHE A 13 6.27 4.80 -1.90
N ALA A 14 5.59 4.62 -3.03
CA ALA A 14 4.79 3.43 -3.28
C ALA A 14 5.68 2.19 -3.39
N ILE A 15 6.76 2.26 -4.17
CA ILE A 15 7.74 1.16 -4.30
C ILE A 15 8.39 0.87 -2.96
N LEU A 16 8.83 1.90 -2.22
CA LEU A 16 9.48 1.74 -0.92
C LEU A 16 8.53 1.11 0.12
N SER A 17 7.26 1.52 0.14
CA SER A 17 6.23 0.92 0.99
C SER A 17 6.04 -0.56 0.69
N ILE A 18 5.95 -0.94 -0.60
CA ILE A 18 5.82 -2.34 -1.02
C ILE A 18 7.01 -3.17 -0.56
N VAL A 19 8.23 -2.69 -0.78
CA VAL A 19 9.46 -3.38 -0.34
C VAL A 19 9.48 -3.59 1.17
N LEU A 20 9.15 -2.54 1.95
CA LEU A 20 9.13 -2.61 3.41
C LEU A 20 7.98 -3.49 3.93
N PHE A 21 6.84 -3.51 3.26
CA PHE A 21 5.74 -4.43 3.56
C PHE A 21 6.16 -5.89 3.40
N TYR A 22 6.73 -6.27 2.26
CA TYR A 22 7.19 -7.64 2.04
C TYR A 22 8.33 -8.02 3.00
N THR A 23 9.26 -7.10 3.24
CA THR A 23 10.35 -7.30 4.21
C THR A 23 9.81 -7.65 5.60
N ARG A 24 8.81 -6.89 6.10
CA ARG A 24 8.16 -7.17 7.38
C ARG A 24 7.35 -8.47 7.35
N SER A 25 6.60 -8.71 6.29
CA SER A 25 5.74 -9.90 6.15
C SER A 25 6.55 -11.20 6.09
N VAL A 26 7.60 -11.24 5.26
CA VAL A 26 8.53 -12.38 5.16
C VAL A 26 9.29 -12.57 6.47
N SER A 27 9.73 -11.48 7.12
CA SER A 27 10.36 -11.60 8.43
C SER A 27 9.42 -12.25 9.45
N ARG A 28 8.13 -11.88 9.49
CA ARG A 28 7.14 -12.48 10.41
C ARG A 28 6.86 -13.96 10.13
N LEU A 29 6.96 -14.39 8.87
CA LEU A 29 6.79 -15.81 8.48
C LEU A 29 8.00 -16.69 8.81
N THR A 30 9.16 -16.08 9.02
CA THR A 30 10.44 -16.77 9.28
C THR A 30 10.82 -16.66 10.76
N THR A 31 11.64 -15.68 11.13
CA THR A 31 12.24 -15.54 12.47
C THR A 31 11.64 -14.41 13.30
N GLY A 32 10.92 -13.48 12.65
CA GLY A 32 10.38 -12.26 13.25
C GLY A 32 11.44 -11.23 13.69
N LYS A 33 12.75 -11.51 13.54
CA LYS A 33 13.83 -10.65 14.06
C LYS A 33 13.81 -9.26 13.41
N LEU A 34 13.70 -9.20 12.08
CA LEU A 34 13.70 -7.94 11.34
C LEU A 34 12.39 -7.15 11.55
N ALA A 35 11.25 -7.83 11.64
CA ALA A 35 9.98 -7.19 11.97
C ALA A 35 9.92 -6.60 13.39
N LYS A 36 10.76 -7.10 14.32
CA LYS A 36 10.94 -6.54 15.66
C LYS A 36 11.95 -5.39 15.72
N ASN A 37 12.73 -5.17 14.65
CA ASN A 37 13.70 -4.08 14.61
C ASN A 37 12.96 -2.73 14.55
N LYS A 38 13.23 -1.88 15.56
CA LYS A 38 12.61 -0.56 15.71
C LYS A 38 12.85 0.34 14.50
N LEU A 39 14.01 0.26 13.85
CA LEU A 39 14.33 1.05 12.66
C LEU A 39 13.44 0.67 11.47
N VAL A 40 13.29 -0.64 11.20
CA VAL A 40 12.43 -1.15 10.12
C VAL A 40 10.96 -0.83 10.40
N PHE A 41 10.56 -0.91 11.66
CA PHE A 41 9.20 -0.55 12.07
C PHE A 41 8.92 0.94 11.85
N ILE A 42 9.77 1.84 12.34
CA ILE A 42 9.59 3.30 12.22
C ILE A 42 9.67 3.74 10.75
N SER A 43 10.69 3.28 10.03
CA SER A 43 10.87 3.63 8.61
C SER A 43 9.66 3.21 7.77
N SER A 44 9.13 2.01 7.98
CA SER A 44 7.95 1.57 7.24
C SER A 44 6.71 2.41 7.52
N HIS A 45 6.44 2.78 8.77
CA HIS A 45 5.27 3.62 9.07
C HIS A 45 5.45 5.04 8.53
N GLY A 46 6.66 5.60 8.62
CA GLY A 46 6.97 6.91 8.04
C GLY A 46 6.76 6.93 6.53
N VAL A 47 7.26 5.92 5.81
CA VAL A 47 7.06 5.79 4.36
C VAL A 47 5.59 5.59 4.02
N ASP A 48 4.85 4.78 4.78
CA ASP A 48 3.42 4.55 4.56
C ASP A 48 2.61 5.85 4.76
N THR A 49 2.94 6.66 5.77
CA THR A 49 2.33 7.98 5.98
C THR A 49 2.66 8.93 4.84
N LEU A 50 3.92 9.02 4.41
CA LEU A 50 4.33 9.88 3.29
C LEU A 50 3.68 9.44 1.97
N LEU A 51 3.49 8.14 1.76
CA LEU A 51 2.76 7.58 0.63
C LEU A 51 1.31 8.06 0.61
N LEU A 52 0.61 7.98 1.74
CA LEU A 52 -0.79 8.41 1.85
C LEU A 52 -0.93 9.93 1.69
N VAL A 53 -0.07 10.70 2.36
CA VAL A 53 -0.07 12.18 2.25
C VAL A 53 0.21 12.61 0.81
N SER A 54 1.20 12.02 0.15
CA SER A 54 1.50 12.33 -1.25
C SER A 54 0.36 11.91 -2.19
N ALA A 55 -0.35 10.81 -1.91
CA ALA A 55 -1.51 10.39 -2.69
C ALA A 55 -2.65 11.42 -2.60
N VAL A 56 -2.97 11.89 -1.39
CA VAL A 56 -4.00 12.91 -1.16
C VAL A 56 -3.61 14.21 -1.84
N TYR A 57 -2.36 14.65 -1.67
CA TYR A 57 -1.86 15.87 -2.29
C TYR A 57 -1.93 15.79 -3.83
N LEU A 58 -1.61 14.64 -4.43
CA LEU A 58 -1.73 14.41 -5.87
C LEU A 58 -3.20 14.46 -6.31
N ALA A 59 -4.12 13.85 -5.56
CA ALA A 59 -5.55 13.86 -5.87
C ALA A 59 -6.13 15.29 -5.83
N VAL A 60 -5.77 16.08 -4.81
CA VAL A 60 -6.20 17.48 -4.67
C VAL A 60 -5.62 18.34 -5.80
N THR A 61 -4.32 18.22 -6.08
CA THR A 61 -3.65 18.99 -7.13
C THR A 61 -4.25 18.73 -8.52
N LEU A 62 -4.70 17.50 -8.77
CA LEU A 62 -5.32 17.10 -10.02
C LEU A 62 -6.85 17.29 -10.04
N GLY A 63 -7.44 17.84 -8.97
CA GLY A 63 -8.90 17.98 -8.85
C GLY A 63 -9.67 16.67 -8.93
N MET A 64 -9.03 15.55 -8.58
CA MET A 64 -9.63 14.22 -8.66
C MET A 64 -10.71 14.05 -7.60
N LYS A 65 -11.89 13.63 -8.03
CA LYS A 65 -13.03 13.34 -7.15
C LYS A 65 -13.32 11.84 -7.16
N PRO A 66 -13.18 11.12 -6.03
CA PRO A 66 -13.48 9.68 -5.97
C PRO A 66 -14.90 9.35 -6.41
N SER A 67 -15.87 10.22 -6.13
CA SER A 67 -17.27 10.05 -6.52
C SER A 67 -17.50 10.08 -8.03
N SER A 68 -16.62 10.75 -8.79
CA SER A 68 -16.74 10.91 -10.24
C SER A 68 -15.72 10.06 -11.01
N GLN A 69 -14.83 9.36 -10.29
CA GLN A 69 -13.77 8.54 -10.86
C GLN A 69 -13.80 7.16 -10.17
N PRO A 70 -14.58 6.21 -10.71
CA PRO A 70 -14.75 4.88 -10.11
C PRO A 70 -13.42 4.18 -9.82
N TRP A 71 -12.43 4.30 -10.72
CA TRP A 71 -11.10 3.69 -10.54
C TRP A 71 -10.36 4.23 -9.31
N LEU A 72 -10.59 5.49 -8.95
CA LEU A 72 -9.97 6.11 -7.79
C LEU A 72 -10.67 5.66 -6.50
N MET A 73 -12.00 5.57 -6.52
CA MET A 73 -12.77 5.02 -5.40
C MET A 73 -12.36 3.57 -5.12
N GLU A 74 -12.28 2.76 -6.17
CA GLU A 74 -11.85 1.36 -6.08
C GLU A 74 -10.42 1.25 -5.55
N LYS A 75 -9.51 2.12 -6.01
CA LYS A 75 -8.13 2.18 -5.50
C LYS A 75 -8.11 2.48 -4.01
N ILE A 76 -8.93 3.41 -3.53
CA ILE A 76 -9.01 3.75 -2.09
C ILE A 76 -9.52 2.56 -1.28
N ILE A 77 -10.56 1.87 -1.74
CA ILE A 77 -11.12 0.68 -1.08
C ILE A 77 -10.05 -0.42 -0.98
N LEU A 78 -9.32 -0.68 -2.07
CA LEU A 78 -8.24 -1.66 -2.08
C LEU A 78 -7.09 -1.29 -1.16
N VAL A 79 -6.72 -0.01 -1.06
CA VAL A 79 -5.69 0.47 -0.13
C VAL A 79 -6.12 0.21 1.32
N VAL A 80 -7.37 0.50 1.66
CA VAL A 80 -7.91 0.21 3.02
C VAL A 80 -7.92 -1.29 3.29
N GLY A 81 -8.35 -2.11 2.33
CA GLY A 81 -8.31 -3.57 2.44
C GLY A 81 -6.90 -4.11 2.63
N TYR A 82 -5.94 -3.61 1.85
CA TYR A 82 -4.51 -3.94 1.96
C TYR A 82 -3.96 -3.61 3.35
N ILE A 83 -4.26 -2.43 3.90
CA ILE A 83 -3.85 -2.05 5.26
C ILE A 83 -4.42 -3.03 6.29
N GLY A 84 -5.70 -3.38 6.17
CA GLY A 84 -6.37 -4.37 7.02
C GLY A 84 -5.68 -5.74 6.98
N LEU A 85 -5.33 -6.23 5.80
CA LEU A 85 -4.58 -7.49 5.63
C LEU A 85 -3.19 -7.39 6.26
N GLY A 86 -2.51 -6.25 6.13
CA GLY A 86 -1.26 -5.97 6.84
C GLY A 86 -1.38 -6.09 8.36
N PHE A 87 -2.47 -5.58 8.94
CA PHE A 87 -2.77 -5.77 10.37
C PHE A 87 -2.99 -7.24 10.74
N VAL A 88 -3.69 -8.01 9.91
CA VAL A 88 -3.89 -9.46 10.12
C VAL A 88 -2.55 -10.20 10.14
N ILE A 89 -1.66 -9.90 9.19
CA ILE A 89 -0.30 -10.48 9.14
C ILE A 89 0.49 -10.11 10.40
N ALA A 90 0.39 -8.85 10.84
CA ALA A 90 1.13 -8.33 11.98
C ALA A 90 0.66 -8.91 13.33
N LYS A 91 -0.66 -9.14 13.50
CA LYS A 91 -1.24 -9.66 14.75
C LYS A 91 -1.30 -11.19 14.82
N SER A 92 -1.33 -11.88 13.69
CA SER A 92 -1.38 -13.34 13.69
C SER A 92 -0.06 -13.96 14.15
N LYS A 93 -0.16 -15.03 14.95
CA LYS A 93 0.96 -15.92 15.31
C LYS A 93 1.03 -17.19 14.45
N HIS A 94 -0.02 -17.48 13.70
CA HIS A 94 -0.15 -18.71 12.91
C HIS A 94 -0.01 -18.44 11.42
N LYS A 95 0.83 -19.25 10.75
CA LYS A 95 1.06 -19.18 9.30
C LYS A 95 -0.22 -19.40 8.49
N SER A 96 -1.15 -20.21 9.00
CA SER A 96 -2.45 -20.47 8.37
C SER A 96 -3.30 -19.21 8.15
N LYS A 97 -3.11 -18.15 8.95
CA LYS A 97 -3.76 -16.85 8.74
C LYS A 97 -2.86 -15.84 8.05
N GLN A 98 -1.55 -15.92 8.24
CA GLN A 98 -0.59 -14.99 7.63
C GLN A 98 -0.43 -15.21 6.13
N ILE A 99 -0.38 -16.46 5.66
CA ILE A 99 -0.17 -16.78 4.25
C ILE A 99 -1.37 -16.32 3.39
N PRO A 100 -2.64 -16.66 3.72
CA PRO A 100 -3.77 -16.16 2.95
C PRO A 100 -3.86 -14.63 2.97
N ALA A 101 -3.57 -14.00 4.11
CA ALA A 101 -3.56 -12.55 4.20
C ALA A 101 -2.45 -11.92 3.34
N LEU A 102 -1.27 -12.53 3.25
CA LEU A 102 -0.19 -12.08 2.37
C LEU A 102 -0.55 -12.25 0.88
N VAL A 103 -1.20 -13.36 0.52
CA VAL A 103 -1.72 -13.57 -0.84
C VAL A 103 -2.76 -12.51 -1.18
N GLY A 104 -3.74 -12.27 -0.30
CA GLY A 104 -4.75 -11.23 -0.49
C GLY A 104 -4.14 -9.83 -0.60
N ALA A 105 -3.15 -9.50 0.23
CA ALA A 105 -2.45 -8.22 0.18
C ALA A 105 -1.68 -8.05 -1.13
N THR A 106 -1.07 -9.13 -1.63
CA THR A 106 -0.40 -9.15 -2.94
C THR A 106 -1.37 -8.91 -4.08
N LEU A 107 -2.53 -9.58 -4.08
CA LEU A 107 -3.58 -9.36 -5.07
C LEU A 107 -4.12 -7.93 -5.02
N ALA A 108 -4.33 -7.37 -3.83
CA ALA A 108 -4.74 -5.98 -3.68
C ALA A 108 -3.69 -5.00 -4.24
N LEU A 109 -2.40 -5.22 -3.98
CA LEU A 109 -1.31 -4.40 -4.53
C LEU A 109 -1.26 -4.46 -6.06
N LEU A 110 -1.44 -5.65 -6.64
CA LEU A 110 -1.50 -5.83 -8.10
C LEU A 110 -2.70 -5.09 -8.70
N ALA A 111 -3.88 -5.20 -8.08
CA ALA A 111 -5.09 -4.49 -8.50
C ALA A 111 -4.92 -2.96 -8.40
N ILE A 112 -4.31 -2.46 -7.32
CA ILE A 112 -3.96 -1.04 -7.16
C ILE A 112 -3.02 -0.57 -8.29
N GLY A 113 -2.02 -1.38 -8.63
CA GLY A 113 -1.09 -1.09 -9.73
C GLY A 113 -1.76 -1.07 -11.10
N TYR A 114 -2.69 -2.00 -11.34
CA TYR A 114 -3.53 -2.04 -12.53
C TYR A 114 -4.39 -0.77 -12.64
N LEU A 115 -5.19 -0.45 -11.62
CA LEU A 115 -6.04 0.74 -11.58
C LEU A 115 -5.23 2.03 -11.79
N ALA A 116 -4.03 2.08 -11.21
CA ALA A 116 -3.14 3.22 -11.36
C ALA A 116 -2.63 3.41 -12.80
N SER A 117 -2.49 2.33 -13.56
CA SER A 117 -1.97 2.31 -14.93
C SER A 117 -3.05 2.50 -15.98
N THR A 118 -4.17 1.79 -15.85
CA THR A 118 -5.26 1.82 -16.84
C THR A 118 -6.22 2.98 -16.62
N LYS A 119 -6.30 3.52 -15.40
CA LYS A 119 -7.33 4.50 -15.00
C LYS A 119 -8.76 4.02 -15.27
N SER A 120 -8.96 2.71 -15.38
CA SER A 120 -10.25 2.06 -15.56
C SER A 120 -10.58 1.28 -14.32
N ALA A 121 -11.79 1.49 -13.78
CA ALA A 121 -12.34 0.59 -12.78
C ALA A 121 -12.67 -0.75 -13.44
N PHE A 122 -12.69 -1.80 -12.64
CA PHE A 122 -13.13 -3.12 -13.09
C PHE A 122 -14.29 -3.65 -12.25
N ILE A 123 -14.49 -3.15 -11.02
CA ILE A 123 -15.63 -3.51 -10.17
C ILE A 123 -16.72 -2.45 -10.17
N LEU A 124 -16.34 -1.16 -10.10
CA LEU A 124 -17.25 -0.01 -9.99
C LEU A 124 -17.50 0.66 -11.35
#